data_AF-A0A135I3E4-F1
#
_entry.id   AF-A0A135I3E4-F1
#
_cell.length_a   1.000
_cell.length_b   1.000
_cell.length_c   1.000
_cell.angle_alpha   90.00
_cell.angle_beta   90.00
_cell.angle_gamma   90.00
#
_symmetry.space_group_name_H-M   'P 1'
#
loop_
_entity.id
_entity.type
_entity.pdbx_description
1 polymer ?
#
loop_
_entity_poly.entity_id
_entity_poly.type
_entity_poly.pdbx_seq_one_letter_code
_entity_poly.pdbx_strand_id
1 'polypeptide(L)'
;MVLMWSDALWGIAWGMWLAFYLDRVYLKQVTLIKLGVFVFWGRSFKANNMLATALNILLLSGFLFLASAVIGNFVSAWIEFVVGWFIGQGCYTFLFSSSKQSVPDRQGE
;
A
#
# COMPACT_ATOMS: atom_id res chain seq x y z
N MET A 1 11.16 21.12 19.95
CA MET A 1 11.19 21.36 18.49
C MET A 1 11.83 20.21 17.71
N VAL A 2 13.03 19.71 18.03
CA VAL A 2 13.67 18.61 17.26
C VAL A 2 12.84 17.32 17.20
N LEU A 3 12.13 16.98 18.29
CA LEU A 3 11.22 15.82 18.36
C LEU A 3 9.94 15.96 17.50
N MET A 4 9.51 17.19 17.17
CA MET A 4 8.30 17.39 16.35
C MET A 4 8.59 17.09 14.87
N TRP A 5 9.76 17.52 14.39
CA TRP A 5 10.17 17.26 13.02
C TRP A 5 10.47 15.78 12.76
N SER A 6 10.89 15.01 13.77
CA SER A 6 11.13 13.58 13.59
C SER A 6 9.84 12.80 13.30
N ASP A 7 8.73 13.13 13.97
CA ASP A 7 7.46 12.41 13.79
C ASP A 7 6.88 12.68 12.39
N ALA A 8 7.01 13.92 11.89
CA ALA A 8 6.66 14.27 10.52
C ALA A 8 7.53 13.53 9.49
N LEU A 9 8.85 13.41 9.71
CA LEU A 9 9.75 12.68 8.81
C LEU A 9 9.43 11.18 8.77
N TRP A 10 9.13 10.58 9.93
CA TRP A 10 8.66 9.20 10.00
C TRP A 10 7.34 9.02 9.26
N GLY A 11 6.43 9.98 9.38
CA GLY A 11 5.20 10.04 8.59
C GLY A 11 5.49 10.03 7.09
N ILE A 12 6.34 10.94 6.61
CA ILE A 12 6.71 11.06 5.19
C ILE A 12 7.33 9.75 4.67
N ALA A 13 8.31 9.20 5.39
CA ALA A 13 8.97 7.96 5.01
C ALA A 13 7.97 6.79 4.95
N TRP A 14 7.08 6.69 5.95
CA TRP A 14 6.02 5.68 5.97
C TRP A 14 5.04 5.85 4.82
N GLY A 15 4.62 7.09 4.52
CA GLY A 15 3.66 7.39 3.46
C GLY A 15 4.19 7.08 2.08
N MET A 16 5.44 7.45 1.83
CA MET A 16 6.14 7.14 0.58
C MET A 16 6.36 5.63 0.42
N TRP A 17 6.80 4.96 1.49
CA TRP A 17 7.00 3.51 1.47
C TRP A 17 5.69 2.74 1.27
N LEU A 18 4.61 3.13 1.95
CA LEU A 18 3.31 2.49 1.81
C LEU A 18 2.75 2.66 0.40
N ALA A 19 2.89 3.85 -0.18
CA ALA A 19 2.48 4.11 -1.56
C ALA A 19 3.27 3.25 -2.56
N PHE A 20 4.59 3.15 -2.39
CA PHE A 20 5.45 2.25 -3.18
C PHE A 20 5.06 0.78 -3.01
N TYR A 21 4.83 0.34 -1.78
CA TYR A 21 4.44 -1.05 -1.47
C TYR A 21 3.12 -1.41 -2.14
N LEU A 22 2.10 -0.55 -2.03
CA LEU A 22 0.80 -0.74 -2.66
C LEU A 22 0.90 -0.79 -4.19
N ASP A 23 1.74 0.05 -4.78
CA ASP A 23 1.88 0.12 -6.24
C ASP A 23 2.70 -1.04 -6.83
N ARG A 24 3.80 -1.44 -6.19
CA ARG A 24 4.77 -2.39 -6.78
C ARG A 24 4.71 -3.79 -6.21
N VAL A 25 4.40 -3.92 -4.93
CA VAL A 25 4.52 -5.18 -4.19
C VAL A 25 3.15 -5.82 -3.97
N TYR A 26 2.15 -5.02 -3.55
CA TYR A 26 0.82 -5.51 -3.23
C TYR A 26 0.12 -6.13 -4.45
N LEU A 27 0.24 -5.55 -5.64
CA LEU A 27 -0.32 -6.13 -6.87
C LEU A 27 0.25 -7.54 -7.18
N LYS A 28 1.53 -7.75 -6.91
CA LYS A 28 2.18 -9.06 -7.08
C LYS A 28 1.70 -10.05 -6.02
N GLN A 29 1.60 -9.61 -4.76
CA GLN A 29 1.07 -10.42 -3.67
C GLN A 29 -0.37 -10.85 -3.92
N VAL A 30 -1.24 -9.93 -4.35
CA VAL A 30 -2.64 -10.23 -4.68
C VAL A 30 -2.71 -11.29 -5.79
N THR A 31 -1.88 -11.16 -6.82
CA THR A 31 -1.81 -12.15 -7.91
C THR A 31 -1.34 -13.51 -7.40
N LEU A 32 -0.30 -13.56 -6.57
CA LEU A 32 0.18 -14.81 -5.95
C LEU A 32 -0.87 -15.45 -5.05
N ILE A 33 -1.60 -14.68 -4.24
CA ILE A 33 -2.66 -15.17 -3.36
C ILE A 33 -3.81 -15.74 -4.18
N LYS A 34 -4.24 -15.05 -5.25
CA LYS A 34 -5.27 -15.57 -6.16
C LYS A 34 -4.84 -16.88 -6.80
N LEU A 35 -3.59 -16.96 -7.27
CA LEU A 35 -3.05 -18.17 -7.89
C LEU A 35 -2.91 -19.32 -6.88
N GLY A 36 -2.45 -19.03 -5.67
CA GLY A 36 -2.36 -19.99 -4.58
C GLY A 36 -3.73 -20.54 -4.19
N VAL A 37 -4.72 -19.68 -3.95
CA VAL A 37 -6.10 -20.11 -3.65
C VAL A 37 -6.68 -20.94 -4.80
N PHE A 38 -6.41 -20.56 -6.05
CA PHE A 38 -6.86 -21.32 -7.21
C PHE A 38 -6.25 -22.73 -7.25
N VAL A 39 -4.94 -22.85 -7.03
CA VAL A 39 -4.21 -24.14 -7.05
C VAL A 39 -4.63 -25.03 -5.88
N PHE A 40 -4.77 -24.49 -4.66
CA PHE A 40 -5.03 -25.29 -3.46
C PHE A 40 -6.51 -25.60 -3.23
N TRP A 41 -7.44 -24.75 -3.67
CA TRP A 41 -8.86 -24.89 -3.32
C TRP A 41 -9.71 -25.51 -4.44
N GLY A 42 -9.34 -25.33 -5.71
CA GLY A 42 -9.96 -26.01 -6.86
C GLY A 42 -11.48 -25.78 -7.06
N ARG A 43 -12.12 -24.84 -6.35
CA ARG A 43 -13.55 -24.52 -6.49
C ARG A 43 -13.82 -23.54 -7.64
N SER A 44 -15.10 -23.24 -7.88
CA SER A 44 -15.57 -22.20 -8.81
C SER A 44 -14.80 -20.89 -8.69
N PHE A 45 -14.53 -20.26 -9.83
CA PHE A 45 -13.81 -18.98 -9.95
C PHE A 45 -14.35 -17.89 -9.01
N LYS A 46 -15.68 -17.86 -8.80
CA LYS A 46 -16.33 -16.89 -7.90
C LYS A 46 -15.95 -17.11 -6.43
N ALA A 47 -15.91 -18.37 -5.99
CA ALA A 47 -15.55 -18.72 -4.62
C ALA A 47 -14.06 -18.44 -4.34
N ASN A 48 -13.19 -18.78 -5.29
CA ASN A 48 -11.75 -18.55 -5.16
C ASN A 48 -11.42 -17.05 -5.15
N ASN A 49 -12.10 -16.24 -5.96
CA ASN A 49 -11.89 -14.79 -5.95
C ASN A 49 -12.37 -14.14 -4.63
N MET A 50 -13.49 -14.62 -4.06
CA MET A 50 -13.99 -14.13 -2.77
C MET A 50 -13.02 -14.50 -1.63
N LEU A 51 -12.51 -15.72 -1.63
CA LEU A 51 -11.56 -16.20 -0.62
C LEU A 51 -10.20 -15.49 -0.74
N ALA A 52 -9.69 -15.30 -1.95
CA ALA A 52 -8.47 -14.52 -2.19
C ALA A 52 -8.63 -13.05 -1.77
N THR A 53 -9.81 -12.46 -1.97
CA THR A 53 -10.10 -11.09 -1.51
C THR A 53 -10.13 -11.03 0.02
N ALA A 54 -10.80 -11.99 0.67
CA ALA A 54 -10.84 -12.07 2.12
C ALA A 54 -9.43 -12.25 2.73
N LEU A 55 -8.61 -13.13 2.16
CA LEU A 55 -7.21 -13.32 2.59
C LEU A 55 -6.37 -12.06 2.40
N ASN A 56 -6.51 -11.36 1.26
CA ASN A 56 -5.82 -10.09 1.03
C ASN A 56 -6.23 -9.03 2.06
N ILE A 57 -7.53 -8.88 2.33
CA ILE A 57 -8.02 -7.93 3.33
C ILE A 57 -7.48 -8.27 4.72
N LEU A 58 -7.46 -9.56 5.09
CA LEU A 58 -6.98 -10.02 6.39
C LEU A 58 -5.47 -9.82 6.55
N LEU A 59 -4.69 -10.11 5.51
CA LEU A 59 -3.24 -9.88 5.50
C LEU A 59 -2.92 -8.38 5.55
N LEU A 60 -3.64 -7.55 4.77
CA LEU A 60 -3.44 -6.12 4.76
C LEU A 60 -3.84 -5.48 6.10
N SER A 61 -4.97 -5.88 6.67
CA SER A 61 -5.43 -5.35 7.96
C SER A 61 -4.51 -5.78 9.10
N GLY A 62 -4.07 -7.04 9.12
CA GLY A 62 -3.08 -7.54 10.08
C GLY A 62 -1.75 -6.79 9.98
N PHE A 63 -1.27 -6.56 8.75
CA PHE A 63 -0.06 -5.77 8.51
C PHE A 63 -0.21 -4.32 9.00
N LEU A 64 -1.30 -3.65 8.65
CA LEU A 64 -1.54 -2.27 9.08
C LEU A 64 -1.71 -2.15 10.60
N PHE A 65 -2.35 -3.13 11.24
CA PHE A 65 -2.51 -3.16 12.69
C PHE A 65 -1.16 -3.33 13.40
N LEU A 66 -0.34 -4.29 12.94
CA LEU A 66 1.01 -4.49 13.46
C LEU A 66 1.90 -3.27 13.23
N ALA A 67 1.85 -2.69 12.04
CA ALA A 67 2.60 -1.48 11.72
C ALA A 67 2.18 -0.31 12.61
N SER A 68 0.87 -0.10 12.82
CA SER A 68 0.36 0.93 13.71
C SER A 68 0.82 0.74 15.16
N ALA A 69 0.79 -0.50 15.67
CA ALA A 69 1.29 -0.82 17.00
C ALA A 69 2.80 -0.56 17.16
N VAL A 70 3.60 -0.88 16.14
CA VAL A 70 5.04 -0.62 16.15
C VAL A 70 5.30 0.88 16.09
N ILE A 71 4.70 1.60 15.14
CA ILE A 71 4.86 3.04 14.93
C ILE A 71 4.39 3.82 16.17
N GLY A 72 3.32 3.37 16.83
CA GLY A 72 2.81 3.99 18.04
C GLY A 72 3.76 3.96 19.25
N ASN A 73 4.79 3.10 19.23
CA ASN A 73 5.85 3.14 20.25
C ASN A 73 6.92 4.22 19.97
N PHE A 74 7.01 4.71 18.72
CA PHE A 74 8.02 5.67 18.30
C PHE A 74 7.46 7.08 18.10
N VAL A 75 6.18 7.20 17.75
CA VAL A 75 5.53 8.47 17.45
C VAL A 75 4.94 9.08 18.72
N SER A 76 5.36 10.30 19.02
CA SER A 76 4.85 11.07 20.16
C SER A 76 3.68 11.99 19.77
N ALA A 77 3.72 12.57 18.57
CA ALA A 77 2.72 13.48 18.02
C ALA A 77 2.05 12.89 16.77
N TRP A 78 0.92 12.19 16.98
CA TRP A 78 0.17 11.53 15.91
C TRP A 78 -0.31 12.47 14.79
N ILE A 79 -0.68 13.70 15.12
CA ILE A 79 -1.15 14.67 14.12
C ILE A 79 -0.02 15.00 13.13
N GLU A 80 1.20 15.22 13.61
CA GLU A 80 2.35 15.55 12.78
C GLU A 80 2.78 14.36 11.92
N PHE A 81 2.74 13.16 12.49
CA PHE A 81 2.94 11.92 11.75
C PHE A 81 1.92 11.76 10.62
N VAL A 82 0.63 11.97 10.88
CA VAL A 82 -0.43 11.85 9.87
C VAL A 82 -0.26 12.90 8.77
N VAL A 83 0.07 14.15 9.12
CA VAL A 83 0.35 15.20 8.13
C VAL A 83 1.56 14.81 7.27
N GLY A 84 2.65 14.35 7.89
CA GLY A 84 3.81 13.85 7.17
C GLY A 84 3.48 12.67 6.26
N TRP A 85 2.64 11.74 6.73
CA TRP A 85 2.17 10.59 5.98
C TRP A 85 1.43 10.99 4.69
N PHE A 86 0.50 11.93 4.78
CA PHE A 86 -0.18 12.48 3.59
C PHE A 86 0.79 13.17 2.63
N ILE A 87 1.75 13.93 3.15
CA ILE A 87 2.77 14.59 2.33
C ILE A 87 3.62 13.55 1.59
N GLY A 88 4.13 12.53 2.28
CA GLY A 88 4.95 11.48 1.67
C GLY A 88 4.19 10.70 0.59
N GLN A 89 2.91 10.41 0.84
CA GLN A 89 2.03 9.78 -0.15
C GLN A 89 1.80 10.68 -1.36
N GLY A 90 1.53 11.98 -1.14
CA GLY A 90 1.41 13.00 -2.19
C GLY A 90 2.69 13.17 -3.01
N CYS A 91 3.86 13.15 -2.38
CA CYS A 91 5.15 13.18 -3.05
C CYS A 91 5.35 11.95 -3.95
N TYR A 92 4.99 10.77 -3.48
CA TYR A 92 5.07 9.55 -4.29
C TYR A 92 4.16 9.64 -5.52
N THR A 93 2.90 10.02 -5.36
CA THR A 93 1.99 10.19 -6.51
C THR A 93 2.48 11.30 -7.45
N PHE A 94 2.93 12.44 -6.95
CA PHE A 94 3.42 13.52 -7.81
C PHE A 94 4.65 13.09 -8.64
N LEU A 95 5.62 12.42 -8.00
CA LEU A 95 6.88 12.04 -8.65
C LEU A 95 6.74 10.79 -9.55
N PHE A 96 5.88 9.83 -9.19
CA PHE A 96 5.83 8.52 -9.86
C PHE A 96 4.53 8.25 -10.62
N SER A 97 3.46 9.04 -10.45
CA SER A 97 2.21 8.88 -11.23
C SER A 97 2.42 9.17 -12.72
N SER A 98 3.35 10.08 -13.06
CA SER A 98 3.67 10.41 -14.46
C SER A 98 4.25 9.21 -15.26
N SER A 99 4.71 8.15 -14.59
CA SER A 99 5.27 6.97 -15.26
C SER A 99 4.24 6.01 -15.89
N LYS A 100 2.93 6.23 -15.66
CA LYS A 100 1.87 5.36 -16.21
C LYS A 100 1.24 5.88 -17.51
N GLN A 101 1.72 7.00 -18.05
CA GLN A 101 1.08 7.72 -19.16
C GLN A 101 1.89 7.63 -20.44
N SER A 102 2.06 6.42 -20.99
CA SER A 102 2.55 6.23 -22.36
C SER A 102 2.01 4.94 -22.97
N VAL A 103 0.69 4.84 -23.09
CA VAL A 103 0.12 4.07 -24.20
C VAL A 103 -0.23 5.10 -25.26
N PRO A 104 0.54 5.24 -26.35
CA PRO A 104 0.11 6.04 -27.47
C PRO A 104 -1.19 5.41 -28.00
N ASP A 105 -2.28 6.16 -27.92
CA ASP A 105 -3.48 5.87 -28.69
C ASP A 105 -3.04 5.78 -30.16
N ARG A 106 -3.03 4.56 -30.70
CA ARG A 106 -3.05 4.39 -32.15
C ARG A 106 -4.40 4.95 -32.59
N GLN A 107 -4.42 6.24 -32.92
CA GLN A 107 -5.48 6.81 -33.73
C GLN A 107 -5.49 6.01 -35.02
N GLY A 108 -6.59 5.29 -35.20
CA GLY A 108 -6.86 4.47 -36.36
C GLY A 108 -6.82 5.31 -37.63
N GLU A 109 -6.33 4.64 -38.65
CA GLU A 109 -6.44 4.95 -40.07
C GLU A 109 -7.85 5.32 -40.50
#